data_AF-A0A168JDI1-F1
#
_entry.id   AF-A0A168JDI1-F1
#
_cell.length_a   1.000
_cell.length_b   1.000
_cell.length_c   1.000
_cell.angle_alpha   90.00
_cell.angle_beta   90.00
_cell.angle_gamma   90.00
#
_symmetry.space_group_name_H-M   'P 1'
#
loop_
_entity.id
_entity.type
_entity.pdbx_description
1 polymer ?
#
loop_
_entity_poly.entity_id
_entity_poly.type
_entity_poly.pdbx_seq_one_letter_code
_entity_poly.pdbx_strand_id
1 'polypeptide(L)'
;MNNQAQLQTMLLSSLTKVFADERPIDAPFSSACALWGETYSFQVAYTSDSLLKNISIDVNSSLADRVLIRSVGLVPSEMPCFHIHDDDVLRTAPGLYPDPLYDLDQQAISSIPDQWRSIWVSIELDSSVPAGTHLFQITFRSDEGNVLALTDAFELNVIPVLLPPQQLIHTEWFHVDCIATQYGVEIFSEAHWGLLERYADSMVKHGMNMLLTPLFTPPLDTAIGGERPTVQLVDVAVEADGTYTFGFVRLTRWVEMGRKVGFKYFEFSHLFTQWGAKHAPKVMGLKQGKEQQLFGWETDASSEDYISFLDQFLPRLKQYLNDHGLDQQSWFHISDEPDREHMESYRAASYMIHKHLSDYPIMDALSDLGLYKEGLVKRPIPGNNHIEPFLEHQVPDLWTYYCCAQGEQVSNRFFNMPSARNRVIGFQLYKFGLQGFLHWGYNFWYSQNSVHQQLDPYRTTDAMHAFPSGDAYLVYPGKEGPIESIRLEVLYEGLQDMRALQLLEQKIGKEQTLVILEESLAEPLTFTEYPRGGGDWLLATRDRINQAIIRHYA
;
A
#
# COMPACT_ATOMS: atom_id res chain seq x y z
N MET A 1 -7.54 -51.17 10.19
CA MET A 1 -6.68 -50.56 9.16
C MET A 1 -6.45 -49.14 9.64
N ASN A 2 -5.21 -48.80 10.01
CA ASN A 2 -4.85 -47.45 10.42
C ASN A 2 -4.91 -46.54 9.18
N ASN A 3 -6.03 -45.84 8.98
CA ASN A 3 -6.02 -44.66 8.13
C ASN A 3 -5.23 -43.59 8.89
N GLN A 4 -3.92 -43.53 8.65
CA GLN A 4 -3.20 -42.28 8.91
C GLN A 4 -3.87 -41.22 8.04
N ALA A 5 -4.38 -40.16 8.67
CA ALA A 5 -4.89 -38.99 7.98
C ALA A 5 -3.86 -38.52 6.94
N GLN A 6 -4.22 -38.57 5.66
CA GLN A 6 -3.31 -38.17 4.60
C GLN A 6 -3.48 -36.67 4.35
N LEU A 7 -2.53 -35.87 4.86
CA LEU A 7 -2.45 -34.46 4.52
C LEU A 7 -1.93 -34.35 3.09
N GLN A 8 -2.71 -33.71 2.22
CA GLN A 8 -2.33 -33.43 0.84
C GLN A 8 -1.76 -32.02 0.74
N THR A 9 -0.78 -31.81 -0.14
CA THR A 9 -0.17 -30.50 -0.37
C THR A 9 -0.06 -30.20 -1.86
N MET A 10 0.01 -28.91 -2.20
CA MET A 10 0.21 -28.41 -3.56
C MET A 10 1.06 -27.14 -3.50
N LEU A 11 2.15 -27.09 -4.28
CA LEU A 11 2.96 -25.89 -4.47
C LEU A 11 2.26 -24.95 -5.46
N LEU A 12 2.13 -23.69 -5.07
CA LEU A 12 1.44 -22.65 -5.84
C LEU A 12 2.29 -21.38 -5.87
N SER A 13 2.06 -20.55 -6.89
CA SER A 13 2.67 -19.23 -6.94
C SER A 13 2.08 -18.32 -5.84
N SER A 14 2.75 -17.20 -5.57
CA SER A 14 2.20 -16.12 -4.72
C SER A 14 0.92 -15.50 -5.28
N LEU A 15 0.61 -15.70 -6.57
CA LEU A 15 -0.55 -15.10 -7.23
C LEU A 15 -1.86 -15.87 -6.99
N THR A 16 -1.79 -17.12 -6.55
CA THR A 16 -2.98 -17.95 -6.35
C THR A 16 -3.68 -17.58 -5.04
N LYS A 17 -4.99 -17.31 -5.06
CA LYS A 17 -5.79 -17.15 -3.83
C LYS A 17 -6.45 -18.47 -3.46
N VAL A 18 -6.01 -19.07 -2.36
CA VAL A 18 -6.49 -20.39 -1.89
C VAL A 18 -7.75 -20.21 -1.07
N PHE A 19 -8.90 -20.33 -1.72
CA PHE A 19 -10.20 -20.37 -1.03
C PHE A 19 -10.41 -21.70 -0.32
N ALA A 20 -11.10 -21.68 0.82
CA ALA A 20 -11.24 -22.88 1.64
C ALA A 20 -12.31 -23.87 1.17
N ASP A 21 -13.22 -23.44 0.30
CA ASP A 21 -14.37 -24.21 -0.16
C ASP A 21 -14.18 -24.83 -1.55
N GLU A 22 -13.03 -24.62 -2.20
CA GLU A 22 -12.73 -25.23 -3.48
C GLU A 22 -11.27 -25.65 -3.60
N ARG A 23 -11.00 -26.63 -4.46
CA ARG A 23 -9.64 -27.02 -4.79
C ARG A 23 -9.00 -25.96 -5.69
N PRO A 24 -7.75 -25.50 -5.40
CA PRO A 24 -7.01 -24.63 -6.32
C PRO A 24 -6.96 -25.23 -7.72
N ILE A 25 -7.26 -24.40 -8.73
CA ILE A 25 -7.30 -24.80 -10.15
C ILE A 25 -6.02 -24.46 -10.90
N ASP A 26 -5.20 -23.58 -10.31
CA ASP A 26 -3.90 -23.17 -10.82
C ASP A 26 -2.96 -24.36 -11.01
N ALA A 27 -2.08 -24.27 -12.01
CA ALA A 27 -1.07 -25.29 -12.23
C ALA A 27 -0.07 -25.33 -11.07
N PRO A 28 0.44 -26.52 -10.66
CA PRO A 28 1.51 -26.61 -9.70
C PRO A 28 2.71 -25.77 -10.11
N PHE A 29 3.23 -24.96 -9.18
CA PHE A 29 4.30 -24.02 -9.44
C PHE A 29 5.50 -24.37 -8.55
N SER A 30 6.59 -24.85 -9.16
CA SER A 30 7.69 -25.51 -8.44
C SER A 30 9.07 -24.91 -8.72
N SER A 31 9.19 -23.88 -9.56
CA SER A 31 10.49 -23.29 -9.87
C SER A 31 10.40 -21.81 -10.22
N ALA A 32 11.40 -21.03 -9.82
CA ALA A 32 11.52 -19.63 -10.19
C ALA A 32 12.97 -19.13 -10.13
N CYS A 33 13.18 -17.89 -10.59
CA CYS A 33 14.43 -17.16 -10.43
C CYS A 33 14.18 -15.84 -9.68
N ALA A 34 15.17 -15.41 -8.89
CA ALA A 34 15.14 -14.14 -8.18
C ALA A 34 16.54 -13.51 -8.11
N LEU A 35 16.58 -12.20 -7.95
CA LEU A 35 17.78 -11.37 -7.85
C LEU A 35 18.17 -11.16 -6.39
N TRP A 36 19.41 -10.72 -6.14
CA TRP A 36 19.76 -10.19 -4.82
C TRP A 36 19.00 -8.88 -4.54
N GLY A 37 18.67 -8.65 -3.27
CA GLY A 37 17.84 -7.54 -2.80
C GLY A 37 16.34 -7.75 -2.99
N GLU A 38 15.91 -8.96 -3.39
CA GLU A 38 14.49 -9.33 -3.48
C GLU A 38 14.01 -10.10 -2.25
N THR A 39 12.71 -10.01 -1.98
CA THR A 39 11.95 -11.01 -1.23
C THR A 39 11.15 -11.82 -2.23
N TYR A 40 11.40 -13.12 -2.29
CA TYR A 40 10.68 -14.04 -3.16
C TYR A 40 9.60 -14.77 -2.35
N SER A 41 8.37 -14.84 -2.87
CA SER A 41 7.25 -15.47 -2.18
C SER A 41 6.59 -16.57 -3.02
N PHE A 42 6.14 -17.64 -2.37
CA PHE A 42 5.28 -18.67 -2.95
C PHE A 42 4.33 -19.24 -1.88
N GLN A 43 3.42 -20.12 -2.27
CA GLN A 43 2.45 -20.71 -1.35
C GLN A 43 2.48 -22.23 -1.36
N VAL A 44 2.12 -22.81 -0.22
CA VAL A 44 1.79 -24.25 -0.12
C VAL A 44 0.36 -24.38 0.34
N ALA A 45 -0.52 -24.81 -0.57
CA ALA A 45 -1.88 -25.18 -0.23
C ALA A 45 -1.91 -26.60 0.36
N TYR A 46 -2.81 -26.83 1.31
CA TYR A 46 -2.97 -28.13 1.96
C TYR A 46 -4.43 -28.41 2.32
N THR A 47 -4.75 -29.70 2.43
CA THR A 47 -6.07 -30.21 2.84
C THR A 47 -5.96 -31.62 3.43
N SER A 48 -6.97 -32.05 4.18
CA SER A 48 -7.08 -33.41 4.73
C SER A 48 -8.54 -33.87 4.79
N ASP A 49 -8.72 -35.18 4.92
CA ASP A 49 -10.03 -35.82 5.13
C ASP A 49 -10.50 -35.82 6.60
N SER A 50 -9.66 -35.29 7.49
CA SER A 50 -9.84 -35.33 8.93
C SER A 50 -9.25 -34.09 9.60
N LEU A 51 -9.71 -33.80 10.81
CA LEU A 51 -9.29 -32.62 11.56
C LEU A 51 -7.90 -32.85 12.14
N LEU A 52 -6.94 -32.05 11.68
CA LEU A 52 -5.57 -32.05 12.16
C LEU A 52 -5.30 -30.69 12.82
N LYS A 53 -4.83 -30.69 14.06
CA LYS A 53 -4.54 -29.49 14.85
C LYS A 53 -3.06 -29.45 15.22
N ASN A 54 -2.59 -28.25 15.58
CA ASN A 54 -1.24 -28.01 16.07
C ASN A 54 -0.18 -28.58 15.10
N ILE A 55 -0.38 -28.36 13.81
CA ILE A 55 0.57 -28.80 12.80
C ILE A 55 1.80 -27.91 12.88
N SER A 56 2.97 -28.51 13.08
CA SER A 56 4.24 -27.79 13.02
C SER A 56 4.83 -27.89 11.61
N ILE A 57 5.62 -26.88 11.25
CA ILE A 57 6.23 -26.73 9.93
C ILE A 57 7.74 -26.69 10.09
N ASP A 58 8.43 -27.58 9.36
CA ASP A 58 9.88 -27.51 9.20
C ASP A 58 10.23 -27.18 7.75
N VAL A 59 11.19 -26.27 7.55
CA VAL A 59 11.74 -25.94 6.25
C VAL A 59 13.06 -26.69 6.06
N ASN A 60 13.11 -27.56 5.06
CA ASN A 60 14.33 -28.22 4.62
C ASN A 60 14.91 -27.47 3.42
N SER A 61 15.91 -26.62 3.69
CA SER A 61 16.65 -25.85 2.69
C SER A 61 18.01 -25.44 3.26
N SER A 62 18.97 -25.15 2.37
CA SER A 62 20.22 -24.48 2.73
C SER A 62 20.02 -23.04 3.19
N LEU A 63 18.86 -22.44 2.92
CA LEU A 63 18.48 -21.08 3.26
C LEU A 63 17.34 -21.04 4.29
N ALA A 64 17.17 -22.07 5.12
CA ALA A 64 16.05 -22.16 6.05
C ALA A 64 15.99 -21.00 7.06
N ASP A 65 17.12 -20.39 7.42
CA ASP A 65 17.23 -19.21 8.28
C ASP A 65 16.77 -17.91 7.61
N ARG A 66 16.55 -17.93 6.29
CA ARG A 66 16.03 -16.81 5.49
C ARG A 66 14.55 -16.96 5.15
N VAL A 67 13.91 -18.03 5.63
CA VAL A 67 12.51 -18.32 5.32
C VAL A 67 11.61 -17.84 6.44
N LEU A 68 10.62 -17.03 6.08
CA LEU A 68 9.48 -16.69 6.92
C LEU A 68 8.26 -17.47 6.44
N ILE A 69 7.66 -18.26 7.34
CA ILE A 69 6.42 -18.99 7.09
C ILE A 69 5.29 -18.29 7.84
N ARG A 70 4.21 -17.96 7.13
CA ARG A 70 2.99 -17.38 7.69
C ARG A 70 1.77 -18.20 7.29
N SER A 71 0.80 -18.33 8.20
CA SER A 71 -0.50 -18.93 7.91
C SER A 71 -1.39 -17.92 7.17
N VAL A 72 -2.00 -18.35 6.07
CA VAL A 72 -2.97 -17.51 5.36
C VAL A 72 -4.33 -17.63 6.04
N GLY A 73 -4.76 -16.52 6.63
CA GLY A 73 -6.06 -16.41 7.25
C GLY A 73 -7.19 -16.17 6.26
N LEU A 74 -8.42 -16.36 6.74
CA LEU A 74 -9.63 -16.03 6.00
C LEU A 74 -10.41 -14.94 6.71
N VAL A 75 -10.89 -13.98 5.95
CA VAL A 75 -11.73 -12.87 6.43
C VAL A 75 -13.03 -12.81 5.64
N PRO A 76 -14.15 -12.38 6.25
CA PRO A 76 -15.40 -12.20 5.54
C PRO A 76 -15.26 -11.08 4.50
N SER A 77 -16.00 -11.20 3.41
CA SER A 77 -16.23 -10.16 2.43
C SER A 77 -17.73 -10.10 2.18
N GLU A 78 -18.42 -9.12 2.77
CA GLU A 78 -19.85 -8.93 2.55
C GLU A 78 -20.11 -8.19 1.23
N MET A 79 -19.26 -7.23 0.89
CA MET A 79 -19.24 -6.54 -0.39
C MET A 79 -17.94 -6.81 -1.18
N PRO A 80 -17.87 -7.85 -2.03
CA PRO A 80 -16.68 -8.16 -2.82
C PRO A 80 -16.39 -7.14 -3.93
N CYS A 81 -17.43 -6.57 -4.54
CA CYS A 81 -17.33 -5.60 -5.63
C CYS A 81 -18.57 -4.71 -5.70
N PHE A 82 -18.49 -3.62 -6.47
CA PHE A 82 -19.65 -2.81 -6.82
C PHE A 82 -20.57 -3.53 -7.80
N HIS A 83 -21.77 -2.97 -8.00
CA HIS A 83 -22.71 -3.47 -9.01
C HIS A 83 -22.10 -3.45 -10.42
N ILE A 84 -21.40 -2.36 -10.76
CA ILE A 84 -20.67 -2.22 -12.01
C ILE A 84 -19.24 -2.72 -11.78
N HIS A 85 -18.85 -3.78 -12.48
CA HIS A 85 -17.54 -4.43 -12.46
C HIS A 85 -17.34 -5.21 -13.77
N ASP A 86 -16.10 -5.56 -14.08
CA ASP A 86 -15.76 -6.44 -15.20
C ASP A 86 -15.71 -7.93 -14.79
N ASP A 87 -15.46 -8.80 -15.77
CA ASP A 87 -15.38 -10.25 -15.56
C ASP A 87 -14.02 -10.75 -15.02
N ASP A 88 -13.01 -9.88 -14.83
CA ASP A 88 -11.67 -10.24 -14.31
C ASP A 88 -11.64 -10.22 -12.78
N VAL A 89 -12.54 -11.03 -12.20
CA VAL A 89 -12.71 -11.24 -10.77
C VAL A 89 -12.78 -12.74 -10.49
N LEU A 90 -12.28 -13.15 -9.32
CA LEU A 90 -12.32 -14.55 -8.87
C LEU A 90 -13.74 -14.96 -8.48
N ARG A 91 -14.46 -14.05 -7.79
CA ARG A 91 -15.81 -14.29 -7.24
C ARG A 91 -16.57 -12.96 -7.10
N THR A 92 -17.88 -13.01 -7.20
CA THR A 92 -18.78 -11.88 -6.91
C THR A 92 -19.66 -12.15 -5.68
N ALA A 93 -19.67 -13.39 -5.19
CA ALA A 93 -20.46 -13.81 -4.04
C ALA A 93 -19.79 -13.40 -2.72
N PRO A 94 -20.57 -12.97 -1.71
CA PRO A 94 -20.08 -12.82 -0.35
C PRO A 94 -19.53 -14.14 0.20
N GLY A 95 -18.53 -14.07 1.08
CA GLY A 95 -17.89 -15.28 1.61
C GLY A 95 -16.62 -15.01 2.39
N LEU A 96 -15.86 -16.07 2.65
CA LEU A 96 -14.54 -16.00 3.29
C LEU A 96 -13.45 -15.94 2.21
N TYR A 97 -12.59 -14.93 2.29
CA TYR A 97 -11.51 -14.68 1.33
C TYR A 97 -10.14 -14.78 2.02
N PRO A 98 -9.13 -15.37 1.36
CA PRO A 98 -7.77 -15.42 1.89
C PRO A 98 -7.10 -14.06 1.78
N ASP A 99 -6.58 -13.54 2.89
CA ASP A 99 -5.85 -12.26 2.87
C ASP A 99 -4.81 -12.07 4.00
N PRO A 100 -5.16 -12.06 5.31
CA PRO A 100 -4.19 -11.79 6.36
C PRO A 100 -3.12 -12.89 6.48
N LEU A 101 -1.89 -12.48 6.75
CA LEU A 101 -0.72 -13.35 6.90
C LEU A 101 -0.29 -13.38 8.37
N TYR A 102 -0.66 -14.45 9.08
CA TYR A 102 -0.36 -14.59 10.50
C TYR A 102 0.97 -15.31 10.72
N ASP A 103 1.77 -14.81 11.66
CA ASP A 103 2.92 -15.58 12.16
C ASP A 103 2.43 -16.87 12.83
N LEU A 104 3.28 -17.91 12.84
CA LEU A 104 2.88 -19.23 13.34
C LEU A 104 2.58 -19.28 14.84
N ASP A 105 3.09 -18.31 15.61
CA ASP A 105 2.77 -18.13 17.03
C ASP A 105 1.45 -17.37 17.27
N GLN A 106 1.01 -16.59 16.28
CA GLN A 106 -0.27 -15.88 16.29
C GLN A 106 -1.41 -16.80 15.86
N GLN A 107 -1.18 -17.65 14.86
CA GLN A 107 -2.14 -18.63 14.38
C GLN A 107 -1.50 -20.00 14.14
N ALA A 108 -1.90 -20.97 14.97
CA ALA A 108 -1.47 -22.35 14.78
C ALA A 108 -2.07 -22.94 13.50
N ILE A 109 -1.24 -23.69 12.77
CA ILE A 109 -1.67 -24.36 11.53
C ILE A 109 -2.56 -25.54 11.89
N SER A 110 -3.73 -25.57 11.26
CA SER A 110 -4.69 -26.65 11.35
C SER A 110 -5.22 -26.98 9.96
N SER A 111 -5.56 -28.25 9.75
CA SER A 111 -6.28 -28.71 8.57
C SER A 111 -7.69 -29.12 8.98
N ILE A 112 -8.68 -28.47 8.37
CA ILE A 112 -10.10 -28.74 8.60
C ILE A 112 -10.55 -29.72 7.51
N PRO A 113 -11.34 -30.77 7.84
CA PRO A 113 -11.79 -31.74 6.85
C PRO A 113 -12.40 -31.08 5.62
N ASP A 114 -11.94 -31.51 4.44
CA ASP A 114 -12.43 -31.10 3.13
C ASP A 114 -12.29 -29.59 2.81
N GLN A 115 -11.50 -28.86 3.62
CA GLN A 115 -11.16 -27.47 3.35
C GLN A 115 -9.74 -27.34 2.84
N TRP A 116 -9.54 -26.42 1.90
CA TRP A 116 -8.20 -25.97 1.51
C TRP A 116 -7.73 -24.83 2.39
N ARG A 117 -6.45 -24.84 2.72
CA ARG A 117 -5.77 -23.79 3.48
C ARG A 117 -4.40 -23.58 2.85
N SER A 118 -3.72 -22.48 3.17
CA SER A 118 -2.36 -22.27 2.70
C SER A 118 -1.46 -21.65 3.75
N ILE A 119 -0.17 -21.89 3.56
CA ILE A 119 0.90 -21.10 4.15
C ILE A 119 1.55 -20.25 3.06
N TRP A 120 1.93 -19.04 3.44
CA TRP A 120 2.76 -18.14 2.65
C TRP A 120 4.22 -18.31 3.04
N VAL A 121 5.09 -18.44 2.06
CA VAL A 121 6.52 -18.68 2.23
C VAL A 121 7.26 -17.51 1.61
N SER A 122 7.94 -16.71 2.43
CA SER A 122 8.77 -15.59 1.99
C SER A 122 10.24 -15.92 2.20
N ILE A 123 11.09 -15.58 1.23
CA ILE A 123 12.54 -15.84 1.24
C ILE A 123 13.27 -14.52 0.98
N GLU A 124 14.03 -14.03 1.96
CA GLU A 124 14.85 -12.83 1.81
C GLU A 124 16.20 -13.14 1.15
N LEU A 125 16.52 -12.44 0.06
CA LEU A 125 17.69 -12.72 -0.78
C LEU A 125 18.69 -11.57 -0.77
N ASP A 126 19.39 -11.33 0.35
CA ASP A 126 20.48 -10.36 0.36
C ASP A 126 21.72 -10.84 -0.43
N SER A 127 22.73 -9.97 -0.60
CA SER A 127 23.96 -10.29 -1.34
C SER A 127 24.89 -11.30 -0.65
N SER A 128 24.56 -11.75 0.57
CA SER A 128 25.28 -12.84 1.24
C SER A 128 24.73 -14.22 0.87
N VAL A 129 23.54 -14.30 0.27
CA VAL A 129 22.96 -15.55 -0.23
C VAL A 129 23.78 -16.06 -1.42
N PRO A 130 24.28 -17.32 -1.39
CA PRO A 130 25.00 -17.89 -2.51
C PRO A 130 24.18 -17.86 -3.80
N ALA A 131 24.83 -17.63 -4.93
CA ALA A 131 24.17 -17.72 -6.23
C ALA A 131 23.96 -19.18 -6.65
N GLY A 132 22.94 -19.41 -7.48
CA GLY A 132 22.58 -20.71 -8.04
C GLY A 132 21.29 -21.28 -7.44
N THR A 133 21.07 -22.56 -7.68
CA THR A 133 19.83 -23.25 -7.33
C THR A 133 19.78 -23.67 -5.86
N HIS A 134 18.70 -23.27 -5.16
CA HIS A 134 18.36 -23.71 -3.82
C HIS A 134 17.01 -24.44 -3.83
N LEU A 135 16.94 -25.56 -3.09
CA LEU A 135 15.73 -26.36 -2.96
C LEU A 135 15.06 -26.12 -1.62
N PHE A 136 13.74 -25.98 -1.63
CA PHE A 136 12.91 -25.80 -0.45
C PHE A 136 11.87 -26.91 -0.40
N GLN A 137 11.90 -27.70 0.67
CA GLN A 137 10.86 -28.68 0.97
C GLN A 137 10.27 -28.39 2.33
N ILE A 138 8.94 -28.44 2.42
CA ILE A 138 8.22 -28.11 3.66
C ILE A 138 7.66 -29.41 4.24
N THR A 139 8.00 -29.67 5.50
CA THR A 139 7.50 -30.83 6.24
C THR A 139 6.41 -30.39 7.20
N PHE A 140 5.23 -31.00 7.07
CA PHE A 140 4.13 -30.83 8.00
C PHE A 140 4.20 -31.95 9.03
N ARG A 141 4.20 -31.62 10.32
CA ARG A 141 4.25 -32.59 11.41
C ARG A 141 3.09 -32.44 12.37
N SER A 142 2.63 -33.56 12.93
CA SER A 142 1.67 -33.53 14.03
C SER A 142 2.32 -32.99 15.30
N ASP A 143 1.48 -32.68 16.29
CA ASP A 143 1.90 -32.31 17.66
C ASP A 143 2.80 -33.40 18.31
N GLU A 144 2.60 -34.66 17.92
CA GLU A 144 3.41 -35.80 18.36
C GLU A 144 4.74 -35.96 17.58
N GLY A 145 5.01 -35.08 16.61
CA GLY A 145 6.23 -35.09 15.78
C GLY A 145 6.18 -36.02 14.56
N ASN A 146 5.07 -36.71 14.31
CA ASN A 146 4.90 -37.59 13.15
C ASN A 146 4.79 -36.76 11.87
N VAL A 147 5.48 -37.19 10.80
CA VAL A 147 5.37 -36.54 9.48
C VAL A 147 3.97 -36.80 8.92
N LEU A 148 3.21 -35.73 8.67
CA LEU A 148 1.88 -35.75 8.07
C LEU A 148 1.96 -35.61 6.56
N ALA A 149 2.84 -34.73 6.07
CA ALA A 149 3.15 -34.56 4.65
C ALA A 149 4.56 -34.00 4.47
N LEU A 150 5.11 -34.26 3.30
CA LEU A 150 6.30 -33.60 2.77
C LEU A 150 5.91 -33.04 1.40
N THR A 151 6.16 -31.77 1.15
CA THR A 151 5.87 -31.16 -0.15
C THR A 151 6.83 -31.66 -1.22
N ASP A 152 6.45 -31.50 -2.48
CA ASP A 152 7.41 -31.44 -3.57
C ASP A 152 8.45 -30.33 -3.31
N ALA A 153 9.61 -30.42 -3.97
CA ALA A 153 10.65 -29.41 -3.84
C ALA A 153 10.33 -28.18 -4.69
N PHE A 154 10.40 -27.01 -4.08
CA PHE A 154 10.41 -25.73 -4.79
C PHE A 154 11.86 -25.35 -5.11
N GLU A 155 12.14 -25.05 -6.36
CA GLU A 155 13.46 -24.69 -6.88
C GLU A 155 13.56 -23.17 -7.07
N LEU A 156 14.46 -22.51 -6.32
CA LEU A 156 14.74 -21.09 -6.51
C LEU A 156 16.17 -20.89 -6.98
N ASN A 157 16.34 -20.36 -8.20
CA ASN A 157 17.64 -19.97 -8.72
C ASN A 157 17.95 -18.50 -8.38
N VAL A 158 18.95 -18.29 -7.53
CA VAL A 158 19.40 -16.97 -7.09
C VAL A 158 20.43 -16.42 -8.07
N ILE A 159 20.08 -15.29 -8.70
CA ILE A 159 20.90 -14.58 -9.67
C ILE A 159 21.79 -13.58 -8.91
N PRO A 160 23.12 -13.60 -9.11
CA PRO A 160 24.07 -12.76 -8.38
C PRO A 160 24.11 -11.31 -8.91
N VAL A 161 22.95 -10.69 -9.08
CA VAL A 161 22.78 -9.31 -9.54
C VAL A 161 21.85 -8.61 -8.57
N LEU A 162 22.29 -7.46 -8.06
CA LEU A 162 21.55 -6.68 -7.06
C LEU A 162 20.46 -5.84 -7.72
N LEU A 163 19.23 -5.96 -7.22
CA LEU A 163 18.10 -5.13 -7.60
C LEU A 163 18.39 -3.65 -7.24
N PRO A 164 18.30 -2.70 -8.20
CA PRO A 164 18.64 -1.29 -7.96
C PRO A 164 17.66 -0.66 -6.98
N PRO A 165 18.00 0.38 -6.19
CA PRO A 165 17.06 0.97 -5.25
C PRO A 165 15.80 1.49 -5.94
N GLN A 166 14.66 1.49 -5.23
CA GLN A 166 13.42 2.02 -5.78
C GLN A 166 13.52 3.52 -6.08
N GLN A 167 13.12 3.88 -7.29
CA GLN A 167 13.04 5.26 -7.78
C GLN A 167 11.61 5.83 -7.77
N LEU A 168 10.60 4.98 -7.92
CA LEU A 168 9.18 5.37 -7.79
C LEU A 168 8.93 5.92 -6.39
N ILE A 169 8.33 7.11 -6.32
CA ILE A 169 7.84 7.68 -5.08
C ILE A 169 6.50 7.01 -4.76
N HIS A 170 6.42 6.35 -3.63
CA HIS A 170 5.26 5.52 -3.30
C HIS A 170 4.73 5.89 -1.92
N THR A 171 3.45 6.25 -1.89
CA THR A 171 2.72 6.50 -0.66
C THR A 171 1.46 5.65 -0.56
N GLU A 172 1.21 5.16 0.64
CA GLU A 172 -0.07 4.63 1.09
C GLU A 172 -0.44 5.42 2.33
N TRP A 173 -1.59 6.08 2.35
CA TRP A 173 -1.89 7.00 3.45
C TRP A 173 -2.01 6.28 4.79
N PHE A 174 -1.24 6.80 5.77
CA PHE A 174 -1.08 6.22 7.09
C PHE A 174 -2.03 6.89 8.11
N HIS A 175 -3.11 6.20 8.46
CA HIS A 175 -4.14 6.69 9.37
C HIS A 175 -3.78 6.38 10.83
N VAL A 176 -3.03 7.28 11.43
CA VAL A 176 -2.51 7.12 12.80
C VAL A 176 -3.58 7.22 13.89
N ASP A 177 -4.68 7.89 13.61
CA ASP A 177 -5.86 7.88 14.47
C ASP A 177 -6.55 6.51 14.52
N CYS A 178 -6.61 5.80 13.38
CA CYS A 178 -7.10 4.42 13.35
C CYS A 178 -6.25 3.52 14.26
N ILE A 179 -4.92 3.70 14.29
CA ILE A 179 -4.04 2.98 15.23
C ILE A 179 -4.44 3.28 16.69
N ALA A 180 -4.53 4.55 17.06
CA ALA A 180 -4.89 4.91 18.43
C ALA A 180 -6.27 4.37 18.84
N THR A 181 -7.27 4.44 17.96
CA THR A 181 -8.62 3.92 18.23
C THR A 181 -8.63 2.41 18.39
N GLN A 182 -7.99 1.65 17.49
CA GLN A 182 -8.00 0.18 17.56
C GLN A 182 -7.29 -0.37 18.79
N TYR A 183 -6.16 0.25 19.17
CA TYR A 183 -5.38 -0.19 20.32
C TYR A 183 -5.83 0.44 21.64
N GLY A 184 -6.80 1.37 21.60
CA GLY A 184 -7.31 2.05 22.80
C GLY A 184 -6.25 2.88 23.52
N VAL A 185 -5.32 3.47 22.77
CA VAL A 185 -4.21 4.30 23.31
C VAL A 185 -4.42 5.78 22.99
N GLU A 186 -3.90 6.66 23.84
CA GLU A 186 -3.98 8.11 23.60
C GLU A 186 -3.10 8.53 22.42
N ILE A 187 -3.60 9.48 21.62
CA ILE A 187 -2.86 10.05 20.48
C ILE A 187 -1.52 10.61 20.96
N PHE A 188 -0.43 10.24 20.28
CA PHE A 188 0.95 10.59 20.60
C PHE A 188 1.44 10.25 22.03
N SER A 189 0.78 9.35 22.74
CA SER A 189 1.39 8.67 23.89
C SER A 189 2.60 7.83 23.47
N GLU A 190 3.48 7.47 24.40
CA GLU A 190 4.63 6.60 24.08
C GLU A 190 4.21 5.24 23.52
N ALA A 191 3.08 4.69 23.99
CA ALA A 191 2.50 3.47 23.44
C ALA A 191 2.10 3.66 21.97
N HIS A 192 1.46 4.79 21.65
CA HIS A 192 1.10 5.11 20.28
C HIS A 192 2.35 5.30 19.40
N TRP A 193 3.35 6.09 19.82
CA TRP A 193 4.60 6.24 19.07
C TRP A 193 5.30 4.91 18.79
N GLY A 194 5.31 4.00 19.75
CA GLY A 194 5.87 2.65 19.56
C GLY A 194 5.12 1.84 18.50
N LEU A 195 3.79 1.95 18.44
CA LEU A 195 2.99 1.33 17.37
C LEU A 195 3.28 2.01 16.02
N LEU A 196 3.30 3.34 15.98
CA LEU A 196 3.56 4.10 14.76
C LEU A 196 4.88 3.71 14.10
N GLU A 197 5.95 3.58 14.89
CA GLU A 197 7.25 3.15 14.38
C GLU A 197 7.20 1.74 13.77
N ARG A 198 6.48 0.79 14.38
CA ARG A 198 6.36 -0.59 13.87
C ARG A 198 5.53 -0.68 12.59
N TYR A 199 4.44 0.10 12.50
CA TYR A 199 3.67 0.20 11.27
C TYR A 199 4.45 0.89 10.15
N ALA A 200 5.20 1.95 10.47
CA ALA A 200 6.07 2.68 9.56
C ALA A 200 7.22 1.82 9.02
N ASP A 201 7.84 0.97 9.86
CA ASP A 201 8.85 -0.01 9.46
C ASP A 201 8.30 -1.01 8.43
N SER A 202 7.11 -1.55 8.67
CA SER A 202 6.40 -2.43 7.73
C SER A 202 6.14 -1.74 6.37
N MET A 203 5.73 -0.47 6.38
CA MET A 203 5.54 0.31 5.15
C MET A 203 6.84 0.41 4.34
N VAL A 204 7.97 0.74 4.98
CA VAL A 204 9.26 0.85 4.27
C VAL A 204 9.72 -0.49 3.70
N LYS A 205 9.53 -1.59 4.45
CA LYS A 205 9.84 -2.96 3.98
C LYS A 205 9.06 -3.34 2.71
N HIS A 206 7.87 -2.79 2.53
CA HIS A 206 6.99 -3.05 1.37
C HIS A 206 7.07 -1.97 0.28
N GLY A 207 8.13 -1.15 0.31
CA GLY A 207 8.43 -0.23 -0.78
C GLY A 207 7.71 1.11 -0.72
N MET A 208 7.03 1.46 0.36
CA MET A 208 6.58 2.84 0.58
C MET A 208 7.79 3.68 1.01
N ASN A 209 7.95 4.87 0.43
CA ASN A 209 9.09 5.74 0.71
C ASN A 209 8.70 7.21 0.94
N MET A 210 7.40 7.50 0.91
CA MET A 210 6.79 8.77 1.26
C MET A 210 5.79 8.57 2.40
N LEU A 211 5.84 9.46 3.40
CA LEU A 211 5.04 9.36 4.63
C LEU A 211 4.06 10.53 4.75
N LEU A 212 2.76 10.22 4.78
CA LEU A 212 1.72 11.20 5.11
C LEU A 212 1.95 11.80 6.50
N THR A 213 2.16 13.11 6.54
CA THR A 213 2.59 13.85 7.73
C THR A 213 1.46 14.80 8.17
N PRO A 214 0.71 14.45 9.24
CA PRO A 214 -0.45 15.22 9.69
C PRO A 214 -0.02 16.48 10.45
N LEU A 215 0.24 17.57 9.71
CA LEU A 215 0.53 18.88 10.32
C LEU A 215 -0.60 19.29 11.26
N PHE A 216 -1.83 19.15 10.76
CA PHE A 216 -3.10 19.28 11.46
C PHE A 216 -3.94 18.03 11.24
N THR A 217 -5.09 17.91 11.91
CA THR A 217 -5.94 16.71 11.82
C THR A 217 -6.40 16.54 10.36
N PRO A 218 -5.96 15.48 9.65
CA PRO A 218 -6.24 15.34 8.23
C PRO A 218 -7.76 15.31 7.95
N PRO A 219 -8.27 16.13 7.02
CA PRO A 219 -9.70 16.20 6.73
C PRO A 219 -10.11 15.17 5.67
N LEU A 220 -9.60 13.94 5.80
CA LEU A 220 -9.76 12.85 4.83
C LEU A 220 -10.89 11.92 5.26
N ASP A 221 -11.74 11.52 4.30
CA ASP A 221 -12.90 10.65 4.46
C ASP A 221 -13.66 10.92 5.77
N THR A 222 -14.04 12.18 5.98
CA THR A 222 -14.72 12.67 7.19
C THR A 222 -16.01 13.37 6.79
N ALA A 223 -17.13 12.96 7.39
CA ALA A 223 -18.42 13.61 7.15
C ALA A 223 -18.34 15.12 7.37
N ILE A 224 -19.06 15.91 6.57
CA ILE A 224 -19.18 17.36 6.79
C ILE A 224 -19.73 17.62 8.20
N GLY A 225 -18.97 18.36 9.02
CA GLY A 225 -19.30 18.62 10.42
C GLY A 225 -19.02 17.46 11.38
N GLY A 226 -18.47 16.34 10.89
CA GLY A 226 -17.99 15.22 11.68
C GLY A 226 -16.57 15.42 12.19
N GLU A 227 -16.14 14.57 13.11
CA GLU A 227 -14.80 14.62 13.70
C GLU A 227 -14.16 13.24 13.78
N ARG A 228 -12.85 13.20 13.49
CA ARG A 228 -11.94 12.08 13.80
C ARG A 228 -11.11 12.44 15.05
N PRO A 229 -10.46 11.46 15.70
CA PRO A 229 -9.51 11.75 16.77
C PRO A 229 -8.48 12.78 16.31
N THR A 230 -8.16 13.76 17.16
CA THR A 230 -7.29 14.88 16.78
C THR A 230 -5.86 14.37 16.61
N VAL A 231 -5.30 14.53 15.41
CA VAL A 231 -3.91 14.18 15.08
C VAL A 231 -3.23 15.44 14.58
N GLN A 232 -2.41 16.07 15.41
CA GLN A 232 -1.76 17.34 15.08
C GLN A 232 -0.30 17.35 15.55
N LEU A 233 0.62 17.44 14.58
CA LEU A 233 2.06 17.47 14.83
C LEU A 233 2.59 18.88 15.10
N VAL A 234 1.83 19.92 14.73
CA VAL A 234 2.20 21.32 14.97
C VAL A 234 1.41 21.87 16.14
N ASP A 235 2.06 22.26 17.23
CA ASP A 235 1.39 22.97 18.32
C ASP A 235 1.11 24.41 17.90
N VAL A 236 -0.07 24.93 18.22
CA VAL A 236 -0.50 26.30 17.88
C VAL A 236 -0.89 27.04 19.15
N ALA A 237 -0.40 28.27 19.34
CA ALA A 237 -0.87 29.16 20.38
C ALA A 237 -1.22 30.53 19.81
N VAL A 238 -2.31 31.11 20.32
CA VAL A 238 -2.79 32.45 19.96
C VAL A 238 -2.28 33.45 20.99
N GLU A 239 -1.49 34.41 20.53
CA GLU A 239 -0.89 35.45 21.35
C GLU A 239 -1.90 36.58 21.67
N ALA A 240 -1.56 37.42 22.65
CA ALA A 240 -2.44 38.49 23.12
C ALA A 240 -2.73 39.56 22.05
N ASP A 241 -1.85 39.71 21.06
CA ASP A 241 -2.00 40.63 19.93
C ASP A 241 -2.73 40.01 18.72
N GLY A 242 -3.18 38.75 18.84
CA GLY A 242 -3.88 38.02 17.77
C GLY A 242 -2.97 37.31 16.79
N THR A 243 -1.64 37.33 16.99
CA THR A 243 -0.70 36.53 16.19
C THR A 243 -0.63 35.08 16.66
N TYR A 244 -0.02 34.21 15.85
CA TYR A 244 0.16 32.78 16.17
C TYR A 244 1.62 32.43 16.42
N THR A 245 1.86 31.57 17.41
CA THR A 245 3.13 30.87 17.60
C THR A 245 2.97 29.37 17.32
N PHE A 246 4.04 28.77 16.78
CA PHE A 246 4.04 27.39 16.27
C PHE A 246 5.14 26.57 16.92
N GLY A 247 4.78 25.40 17.46
CA GLY A 247 5.71 24.42 18.02
C GLY A 247 5.86 23.21 17.11
N PHE A 248 7.11 22.80 16.86
CA PHE A 248 7.43 21.70 15.93
C PHE A 248 7.99 20.45 16.61
N VAL A 249 7.88 20.34 17.94
CA VAL A 249 8.51 19.23 18.69
C VAL A 249 7.98 17.86 18.23
N ARG A 250 6.66 17.70 18.06
CA ARG A 250 6.09 16.43 17.56
C ARG A 250 6.44 16.20 16.09
N LEU A 251 6.44 17.25 15.26
CA LEU A 251 6.87 17.15 13.87
C LEU A 251 8.32 16.69 13.75
N THR A 252 9.23 17.20 14.58
CA THR A 252 10.63 16.73 14.59
C THR A 252 10.72 15.26 14.95
N ARG A 253 10.01 14.83 16.01
CA ARG A 253 9.96 13.40 16.39
C ARG A 253 9.40 12.52 15.27
N TRP A 254 8.38 12.99 14.55
CA TRP A 254 7.80 12.30 13.40
C TRP A 254 8.82 12.12 12.27
N VAL A 255 9.51 13.20 11.89
CA VAL A 255 10.54 13.19 10.86
C VAL A 255 11.71 12.28 11.24
N GLU A 256 12.15 12.33 12.50
CA GLU A 256 13.21 11.46 13.02
C GLU A 256 12.82 9.98 12.97
N MET A 257 11.58 9.66 13.36
CA MET A 257 11.03 8.30 13.23
C MET A 257 11.02 7.85 11.76
N GLY A 258 10.47 8.68 10.86
CA GLY A 258 10.41 8.37 9.44
C GLY A 258 11.79 8.11 8.84
N ARG A 259 12.77 8.98 9.12
CA ARG A 259 14.17 8.80 8.68
C ARG A 259 14.82 7.55 9.27
N LYS A 260 14.55 7.25 10.55
CA LYS A 260 15.09 6.08 11.25
C LYS A 260 14.66 4.78 10.58
N VAL A 261 13.38 4.66 10.20
CA VAL A 261 12.86 3.45 9.55
C VAL A 261 13.14 3.40 8.05
N GLY A 262 13.40 4.54 7.41
CA GLY A 262 13.92 4.60 6.04
C GLY A 262 13.07 5.38 5.02
N PHE A 263 12.08 6.17 5.47
CA PHE A 263 11.35 7.09 4.59
C PHE A 263 12.28 8.14 4.00
N LYS A 264 12.07 8.43 2.71
CA LYS A 264 12.86 9.42 1.95
C LYS A 264 12.12 10.75 1.79
N TYR A 265 10.80 10.71 1.79
CA TYR A 265 9.93 11.85 1.54
C TYR A 265 8.84 11.97 2.60
N PHE A 266 8.34 13.18 2.79
CA PHE A 266 7.23 13.53 3.67
C PHE A 266 6.23 14.32 2.84
N GLU A 267 5.00 13.81 2.73
CA GLU A 267 3.88 14.56 2.16
C GLU A 267 3.11 15.20 3.32
N PHE A 268 2.99 16.51 3.33
CA PHE A 268 2.30 17.24 4.38
C PHE A 268 0.80 17.27 4.08
N SER A 269 0.01 16.77 5.03
CA SER A 269 -1.43 16.61 4.91
C SER A 269 -2.14 17.86 4.37
N HIS A 270 -3.22 17.64 3.63
CA HIS A 270 -4.10 18.67 3.07
C HIS A 270 -4.37 19.83 4.05
N LEU A 271 -4.22 21.05 3.54
CA LEU A 271 -4.48 22.28 4.26
C LEU A 271 -5.92 22.77 4.10
N PHE A 272 -6.76 22.02 3.38
CA PHE A 272 -8.17 22.30 3.20
C PHE A 272 -8.96 20.99 3.21
N THR A 273 -10.26 21.05 3.48
CA THR A 273 -11.12 19.86 3.47
C THR A 273 -11.16 19.18 2.10
N GLN A 274 -11.34 17.86 2.10
CA GLN A 274 -11.59 17.05 0.90
C GLN A 274 -12.85 17.54 0.14
N TRP A 275 -12.93 17.23 -1.15
CA TRP A 275 -14.04 17.58 -2.05
C TRP A 275 -14.24 19.09 -2.20
N GLY A 276 -13.18 19.75 -2.66
CA GLY A 276 -13.28 21.11 -3.19
C GLY A 276 -12.80 22.24 -2.29
N ALA A 277 -12.01 21.95 -1.25
CA ALA A 277 -11.33 22.96 -0.44
C ALA A 277 -12.25 24.04 0.15
N LYS A 278 -13.47 23.68 0.58
CA LYS A 278 -14.48 24.65 1.07
C LYS A 278 -14.19 25.17 2.47
N HIS A 279 -13.56 24.34 3.31
CA HIS A 279 -13.36 24.64 4.72
C HIS A 279 -11.92 24.38 5.16
N ALA A 280 -11.56 24.93 6.33
CA ALA A 280 -10.30 24.61 6.98
C ALA A 280 -10.34 23.21 7.62
N PRO A 281 -9.20 22.49 7.70
CA PRO A 281 -9.08 21.30 8.54
C PRO A 281 -9.24 21.67 10.02
N LYS A 282 -9.48 20.65 10.86
CA LYS A 282 -9.51 20.85 12.31
C LYS A 282 -8.12 21.22 12.84
N VAL A 283 -8.01 22.43 13.37
CA VAL A 283 -6.80 22.95 14.03
C VAL A 283 -7.13 23.23 15.50
N MET A 284 -6.45 22.52 16.39
CA MET A 284 -6.51 22.76 17.83
C MET A 284 -5.39 23.71 18.25
N GLY A 285 -5.61 24.53 19.26
CA GLY A 285 -4.56 25.39 19.79
C GLY A 285 -4.90 26.01 21.15
N LEU A 286 -3.89 26.64 21.74
CA LEU A 286 -4.00 27.32 23.02
C LEU A 286 -4.46 28.77 22.79
N LYS A 287 -5.63 29.15 23.29
CA LYS A 287 -6.08 30.55 23.33
C LYS A 287 -6.41 30.92 24.77
N GLN A 288 -5.80 31.98 25.28
CA GLN A 288 -5.99 32.43 26.67
C GLN A 288 -5.74 31.32 27.71
N GLY A 289 -4.72 30.47 27.46
CA GLY A 289 -4.34 29.39 28.36
C GLY A 289 -5.28 28.18 28.37
N LYS A 290 -6.23 28.09 27.43
CA LYS A 290 -7.13 26.94 27.26
C LYS A 290 -6.98 26.35 25.87
N GLU A 291 -6.97 25.03 25.80
CA GLU A 291 -7.03 24.31 24.53
C GLU A 291 -8.44 24.45 23.93
N GLN A 292 -8.50 24.79 22.65
CA GLN A 292 -9.75 24.96 21.92
C GLN A 292 -9.54 24.75 20.42
N GLN A 293 -10.62 24.44 19.71
CA GLN A 293 -10.63 24.44 18.25
C GLN A 293 -10.52 25.88 17.75
N LEU A 294 -9.52 26.13 16.90
CA LEU A 294 -9.30 27.42 16.25
C LEU A 294 -10.00 27.47 14.89
N PHE A 295 -9.94 26.36 14.16
CA PHE A 295 -10.52 26.19 12.83
C PHE A 295 -11.09 24.79 12.66
N GLY A 296 -12.04 24.65 11.73
CA GLY A 296 -12.72 23.39 11.40
C GLY A 296 -13.77 23.58 10.31
N TRP A 297 -14.73 22.66 10.22
CA TRP A 297 -15.81 22.67 9.22
C TRP A 297 -16.64 23.97 9.19
N GLU A 298 -16.73 24.69 10.30
CA GLU A 298 -17.40 25.98 10.42
C GLU A 298 -16.61 27.15 9.81
N THR A 299 -15.33 26.96 9.54
CA THR A 299 -14.43 27.99 8.99
C THR A 299 -14.40 27.87 7.48
N ASP A 300 -14.82 28.92 6.78
CA ASP A 300 -14.66 29.02 5.32
C ASP A 300 -13.16 29.08 4.96
N ALA A 301 -12.75 28.29 3.96
CA ALA A 301 -11.36 28.25 3.48
C ALA A 301 -10.83 29.63 3.03
N SER A 302 -11.71 30.53 2.61
CA SER A 302 -11.40 31.88 2.16
C SER A 302 -11.63 32.96 3.22
N SER A 303 -11.92 32.58 4.47
CA SER A 303 -12.10 33.53 5.58
C SER A 303 -10.81 34.31 5.87
N GLU A 304 -10.96 35.59 6.24
CA GLU A 304 -9.81 36.46 6.58
C GLU A 304 -8.96 35.88 7.72
N ASP A 305 -9.61 35.27 8.71
CA ASP A 305 -8.93 34.64 9.85
C ASP A 305 -8.06 33.45 9.43
N TYR A 306 -8.57 32.59 8.55
CA TYR A 306 -7.82 31.42 8.09
C TYR A 306 -6.71 31.79 7.12
N ILE A 307 -6.95 32.77 6.23
CA ILE A 307 -5.90 33.35 5.38
C ILE A 307 -4.77 33.93 6.22
N SER A 308 -5.11 34.72 7.25
CA SER A 308 -4.13 35.30 8.17
C SER A 308 -3.32 34.23 8.93
N PHE A 309 -3.97 33.13 9.30
CA PHE A 309 -3.31 31.98 9.91
C PHE A 309 -2.29 31.34 8.97
N LEU A 310 -2.68 31.02 7.72
CA LEU A 310 -1.78 30.43 6.73
C LEU A 310 -0.61 31.37 6.36
N ASP A 311 -0.88 32.67 6.27
CA ASP A 311 0.13 33.70 6.02
C ASP A 311 1.19 33.80 7.13
N GLN A 312 0.88 33.34 8.34
CA GLN A 312 1.84 33.25 9.45
C GLN A 312 2.46 31.86 9.57
N PHE A 313 1.68 30.80 9.36
CA PHE A 313 2.12 29.42 9.52
C PHE A 313 3.10 28.98 8.42
N LEU A 314 2.77 29.19 7.14
CA LEU A 314 3.53 28.63 6.03
C LEU A 314 4.97 29.18 5.95
N PRO A 315 5.24 30.48 6.19
CA PRO A 315 6.61 30.97 6.28
C PRO A 315 7.41 30.33 7.43
N ARG A 316 6.75 30.06 8.57
CA ARG A 316 7.39 29.40 9.73
C ARG A 316 7.68 27.94 9.45
N LEU A 317 6.75 27.24 8.79
CA LEU A 317 6.98 25.88 8.33
C LEU A 317 8.14 25.83 7.33
N LYS A 318 8.18 26.71 6.33
CA LYS A 318 9.27 26.79 5.35
C LYS A 318 10.63 27.01 6.03
N GLN A 319 10.70 27.90 7.01
CA GLN A 319 11.91 28.09 7.82
C GLN A 319 12.30 26.80 8.56
N TYR A 320 11.35 26.15 9.21
CA TYR A 320 11.59 24.87 9.90
C TYR A 320 12.13 23.79 8.94
N LEU A 321 11.54 23.66 7.74
CA LEU A 321 11.98 22.69 6.73
C LEU A 321 13.42 22.95 6.27
N ASN A 322 13.77 24.22 6.05
CA ASN A 322 15.13 24.60 5.70
C ASN A 322 16.12 24.29 6.82
N ASP A 323 15.81 24.68 8.06
CA ASP A 323 16.66 24.49 9.24
C ASP A 323 16.92 23.00 9.53
N HIS A 324 16.02 22.09 9.12
CA HIS A 324 16.11 20.64 9.33
C HIS A 324 16.50 19.86 8.06
N GLY A 325 16.86 20.55 6.97
CA GLY A 325 17.30 19.95 5.72
C GLY A 325 16.22 19.09 5.03
N LEU A 326 14.96 19.53 5.10
CA LEU A 326 13.80 18.82 4.56
C LEU A 326 13.35 19.33 3.18
N ASP A 327 14.01 20.36 2.63
CA ASP A 327 13.51 21.05 1.44
C ASP A 327 13.29 20.14 0.23
N GLN A 328 14.19 19.18 0.01
CA GLN A 328 14.11 18.22 -1.10
C GLN A 328 13.32 16.94 -0.76
N GLN A 329 12.84 16.83 0.48
CA GLN A 329 12.06 15.70 0.99
C GLN A 329 10.59 16.05 1.16
N SER A 330 10.22 17.32 1.02
CA SER A 330 8.91 17.87 1.39
C SER A 330 7.97 18.01 0.21
N TRP A 331 6.78 17.44 0.33
CA TRP A 331 5.70 17.50 -0.65
C TRP A 331 4.45 18.03 0.02
N PHE A 332 3.59 18.70 -0.75
CA PHE A 332 2.40 19.35 -0.23
C PHE A 332 1.16 19.01 -1.04
N HIS A 333 0.02 19.14 -0.37
CA HIS A 333 -1.30 18.98 -0.93
C HIS A 333 -2.12 20.26 -0.77
N ILE A 334 -3.11 20.48 -1.64
CA ILE A 334 -4.11 21.53 -1.46
C ILE A 334 -5.38 20.88 -0.90
N SER A 335 -6.03 20.03 -1.70
CA SER A 335 -7.28 19.34 -1.35
C SER A 335 -7.42 18.06 -2.18
N ASP A 336 -8.04 17.05 -1.60
CA ASP A 336 -8.25 15.77 -2.26
C ASP A 336 -9.53 15.76 -3.13
N GLU A 337 -9.37 15.27 -4.36
CA GLU A 337 -10.39 15.09 -5.41
C GLU A 337 -11.33 16.30 -5.65
N PRO A 338 -10.80 17.48 -6.05
CA PRO A 338 -11.65 18.57 -6.53
C PRO A 338 -12.30 18.23 -7.87
N ASP A 339 -13.58 18.56 -8.02
CA ASP A 339 -14.29 18.47 -9.30
C ASP A 339 -14.53 19.86 -9.92
N ARG A 340 -15.15 19.88 -11.12
CA ARG A 340 -15.46 21.12 -11.84
C ARG A 340 -16.40 22.06 -11.09
N GLU A 341 -17.27 21.53 -10.23
CA GLU A 341 -18.23 22.33 -9.46
C GLU A 341 -17.53 23.09 -8.32
N HIS A 342 -16.35 22.63 -7.91
CA HIS A 342 -15.54 23.19 -6.83
C HIS A 342 -14.45 24.18 -7.27
N MET A 343 -14.48 24.61 -8.52
CA MET A 343 -13.35 25.30 -9.14
C MET A 343 -13.01 26.67 -8.55
N GLU A 344 -14.01 27.39 -8.04
CA GLU A 344 -13.76 28.72 -7.47
C GLU A 344 -13.03 28.63 -6.13
N SER A 345 -13.49 27.77 -5.21
CA SER A 345 -12.86 27.53 -3.92
C SER A 345 -11.48 26.89 -4.07
N TYR A 346 -11.35 25.90 -4.96
CA TYR A 346 -10.07 25.26 -5.22
C TYR A 346 -9.03 26.23 -5.80
N ARG A 347 -9.43 27.11 -6.72
CA ARG A 347 -8.55 28.13 -7.28
C ARG A 347 -8.07 29.11 -6.21
N ALA A 348 -8.95 29.54 -5.30
CA ALA A 348 -8.55 30.39 -4.17
C ALA A 348 -7.53 29.68 -3.27
N ALA A 349 -7.79 28.42 -2.92
CA ALA A 349 -6.88 27.58 -2.14
C ALA A 349 -5.50 27.42 -2.80
N SER A 350 -5.48 27.11 -4.09
CA SER A 350 -4.25 26.98 -4.88
C SER A 350 -3.41 28.26 -4.85
N TYR A 351 -4.03 29.44 -5.03
CA TYR A 351 -3.30 30.71 -4.95
C TYR A 351 -2.70 30.97 -3.55
N MET A 352 -3.42 30.63 -2.48
CA MET A 352 -2.92 30.78 -1.11
C MET A 352 -1.69 29.91 -0.85
N ILE A 353 -1.72 28.66 -1.31
CA ILE A 353 -0.59 27.73 -1.17
C ILE A 353 0.60 28.17 -2.02
N HIS A 354 0.38 28.51 -3.29
CA HIS A 354 1.45 28.92 -4.20
C HIS A 354 2.15 30.23 -3.78
N LYS A 355 1.46 31.12 -3.07
CA LYS A 355 2.05 32.33 -2.48
C LYS A 355 3.26 32.02 -1.59
N HIS A 356 3.24 30.89 -0.85
CA HIS A 356 4.27 30.55 0.13
C HIS A 356 5.12 29.33 -0.25
N LEU A 357 4.52 28.36 -0.94
CA LEU A 357 5.07 27.02 -1.17
C LEU A 357 5.35 26.72 -2.65
N SER A 358 5.44 27.73 -3.52
CA SER A 358 5.68 27.55 -4.96
C SER A 358 7.01 26.88 -5.33
N ASP A 359 7.97 26.86 -4.40
CA ASP A 359 9.27 26.18 -4.54
C ASP A 359 9.19 24.67 -4.28
N TYR A 360 8.08 24.18 -3.70
CA TYR A 360 7.90 22.77 -3.35
C TYR A 360 7.02 22.04 -4.37
N PRO A 361 7.18 20.71 -4.51
CA PRO A 361 6.20 19.88 -5.19
C PRO A 361 4.84 19.96 -4.51
N ILE A 362 3.81 20.32 -5.29
CA ILE A 362 2.41 20.31 -4.87
C ILE A 362 1.67 19.33 -5.78
N MET A 363 1.03 18.34 -5.18
CA MET A 363 0.33 17.24 -5.86
C MET A 363 -1.02 17.00 -5.21
N ASP A 364 -2.03 16.60 -5.99
CA ASP A 364 -3.36 16.23 -5.51
C ASP A 364 -3.97 15.16 -6.44
N ALA A 365 -4.87 14.33 -5.89
CA ALA A 365 -5.72 13.45 -6.68
C ALA A 365 -6.62 14.28 -7.59
N LEU A 366 -6.38 14.20 -8.90
CA LEU A 366 -7.02 15.06 -9.89
C LEU A 366 -7.06 14.35 -11.25
N SER A 367 -8.28 13.94 -11.64
CA SER A 367 -8.51 13.15 -12.87
C SER A 367 -9.00 13.99 -14.06
N ASP A 368 -9.12 15.31 -13.92
CA ASP A 368 -9.51 16.22 -15.01
C ASP A 368 -8.32 17.01 -15.58
N LEU A 369 -7.87 16.62 -16.79
CA LEU A 369 -6.78 17.27 -17.50
C LEU A 369 -6.99 18.77 -17.75
N GLY A 370 -8.25 19.25 -17.82
CA GLY A 370 -8.57 20.66 -17.96
C GLY A 370 -8.04 21.50 -16.79
N LEU A 371 -8.11 20.97 -15.57
CA LEU A 371 -7.66 21.68 -14.36
C LEU A 371 -6.14 21.78 -14.30
N TYR A 372 -5.45 20.72 -14.75
CA TYR A 372 -4.00 20.74 -14.96
C TYR A 372 -3.60 21.84 -15.97
N LYS A 373 -4.33 21.97 -17.09
CA LYS A 373 -4.05 22.99 -18.12
C LYS A 373 -4.27 24.43 -17.63
N GLU A 374 -5.11 24.64 -16.61
CA GLU A 374 -5.26 25.94 -15.95
C GLU A 374 -4.09 26.28 -15.00
N GLY A 375 -3.21 25.31 -14.70
CA GLY A 375 -2.04 25.50 -13.84
C GLY A 375 -2.37 25.53 -12.34
N LEU A 376 -3.55 25.05 -11.95
CA LEU A 376 -3.99 25.01 -10.54
C LEU A 376 -3.24 23.95 -9.72
N VAL A 377 -2.76 22.90 -10.39
CA VAL A 377 -1.90 21.85 -9.84
C VAL A 377 -0.81 21.55 -10.85
N LYS A 378 0.44 21.51 -10.38
CA LYS A 378 1.60 21.21 -11.24
C LYS A 378 1.85 19.71 -11.42
N ARG A 379 1.43 18.88 -10.46
CA ARG A 379 1.59 17.42 -10.45
C ARG A 379 0.26 16.73 -10.16
N PRO A 380 -0.59 16.53 -11.19
CA PRO A 380 -1.86 15.85 -11.00
C PRO A 380 -1.62 14.35 -10.76
N ILE A 381 -2.45 13.75 -9.90
CA ILE A 381 -2.48 12.32 -9.67
C ILE A 381 -3.83 11.79 -10.21
N PRO A 382 -3.96 11.49 -11.51
CA PRO A 382 -5.19 10.92 -12.06
C PRO A 382 -5.38 9.47 -11.63
N GLY A 383 -6.64 9.06 -11.51
CA GLY A 383 -7.00 7.65 -11.38
C GLY A 383 -6.48 6.88 -12.58
N ASN A 384 -6.04 5.64 -12.39
CA ASN A 384 -5.44 4.86 -13.48
C ASN A 384 -6.40 4.58 -14.66
N ASN A 385 -7.72 4.71 -14.44
CA ASN A 385 -8.75 4.65 -15.48
C ASN A 385 -8.96 5.99 -16.23
N HIS A 386 -8.32 7.06 -15.78
CA HIS A 386 -8.36 8.41 -16.36
C HIS A 386 -6.97 8.91 -16.77
N ILE A 387 -5.97 8.04 -16.82
CA ILE A 387 -4.56 8.43 -17.04
C ILE A 387 -4.22 8.69 -18.51
N GLU A 388 -4.88 8.03 -19.47
CA GLU A 388 -4.60 8.14 -20.91
C GLU A 388 -4.51 9.60 -21.41
N PRO A 389 -5.47 10.51 -21.12
CA PRO A 389 -5.36 11.90 -21.55
C PRO A 389 -4.10 12.62 -21.04
N PHE A 390 -3.60 12.26 -19.85
CA PHE A 390 -2.39 12.84 -19.27
C PHE A 390 -1.13 12.28 -19.93
N LEU A 391 -1.14 10.99 -20.28
CA LEU A 391 -0.07 10.33 -21.04
C LEU A 391 0.05 10.92 -22.46
N GLU A 392 -1.08 11.06 -23.17
CA GLU A 392 -1.13 11.68 -24.50
C GLU A 392 -0.62 13.12 -24.48
N HIS A 393 -0.91 13.85 -23.40
CA HIS A 393 -0.44 15.21 -23.19
C HIS A 393 1.01 15.30 -22.69
N GLN A 394 1.67 14.17 -22.42
CA GLN A 394 3.04 14.09 -21.92
C GLN A 394 3.26 14.94 -20.66
N VAL A 395 2.33 14.85 -19.71
CA VAL A 395 2.47 15.53 -18.42
C VAL A 395 3.76 15.08 -17.75
N PRO A 396 4.69 16.00 -17.42
CA PRO A 396 5.96 15.64 -16.79
C PRO A 396 5.70 15.15 -15.37
N ASP A 397 6.60 14.33 -14.84
CA ASP A 397 6.54 13.88 -13.45
C ASP A 397 5.17 13.26 -13.09
N LEU A 398 4.53 12.54 -14.01
CA LEU A 398 3.15 12.06 -13.84
C LEU A 398 3.07 10.98 -12.75
N TRP A 399 2.00 11.06 -11.96
CA TRP A 399 1.64 10.05 -10.95
C TRP A 399 0.35 9.35 -11.36
N THR A 400 -0.02 8.30 -10.64
CA THR A 400 -1.38 7.75 -10.70
C THR A 400 -1.78 7.14 -9.36
N TYR A 401 -3.07 6.85 -9.22
CA TYR A 401 -3.62 6.12 -8.08
C TYR A 401 -4.75 5.20 -8.55
N TYR A 402 -5.14 4.29 -7.66
CA TYR A 402 -6.46 3.67 -7.70
C TYR A 402 -7.08 3.72 -6.28
N CYS A 403 -8.38 3.56 -6.20
CA CYS A 403 -9.18 3.45 -4.97
C CYS A 403 -10.40 2.55 -5.26
N CYS A 404 -11.47 2.69 -4.48
CA CYS A 404 -12.68 1.91 -4.65
C CYS A 404 -13.29 2.04 -6.06
N ALA A 405 -13.10 3.17 -6.74
CA ALA A 405 -13.74 3.46 -8.03
C ALA A 405 -13.13 2.69 -9.22
N GLN A 406 -11.92 2.14 -9.10
CA GLN A 406 -11.19 1.48 -10.19
C GLN A 406 -11.47 -0.04 -10.21
N GLY A 407 -12.74 -0.41 -10.38
CA GLY A 407 -13.20 -1.80 -10.43
C GLY A 407 -13.30 -2.42 -11.82
N GLU A 408 -13.05 -1.63 -12.88
CA GLU A 408 -13.30 -2.02 -14.28
C GLU A 408 -12.06 -1.80 -15.15
N GLN A 409 -11.67 -2.84 -15.88
CA GLN A 409 -10.60 -2.96 -16.89
C GLN A 409 -9.18 -2.69 -16.41
N VAL A 410 -9.00 -1.92 -15.35
CA VAL A 410 -7.71 -1.47 -14.82
C VAL A 410 -7.22 -2.34 -13.66
N SER A 411 -5.91 -2.23 -13.37
CA SER A 411 -5.30 -2.85 -12.19
C SER A 411 -5.85 -2.25 -10.90
N ASN A 412 -6.06 -3.11 -9.91
CA ASN A 412 -6.46 -2.79 -8.54
C ASN A 412 -6.31 -4.07 -7.69
N ARG A 413 -6.73 -4.05 -6.42
CA ARG A 413 -6.37 -5.07 -5.43
C ARG A 413 -7.47 -5.44 -4.44
N PHE A 414 -8.73 -5.44 -4.82
CA PHE A 414 -9.80 -5.93 -3.93
C PHE A 414 -9.63 -7.43 -3.61
N PHE A 415 -10.25 -7.89 -2.53
CA PHE A 415 -10.18 -9.31 -2.12
C PHE A 415 -10.58 -10.26 -3.23
N ASN A 416 -11.57 -9.87 -4.04
CA ASN A 416 -12.09 -10.72 -5.10
C ASN A 416 -11.31 -10.64 -6.41
N MET A 417 -10.34 -9.74 -6.54
CA MET A 417 -9.53 -9.64 -7.75
C MET A 417 -8.41 -10.69 -7.74
N PRO A 418 -8.04 -11.26 -8.91
CA PRO A 418 -6.82 -12.06 -9.03
C PRO A 418 -5.60 -11.27 -8.57
N SER A 419 -4.66 -11.90 -7.85
CA SER A 419 -3.43 -11.21 -7.42
C SER A 419 -2.59 -10.71 -8.61
N ALA A 420 -2.70 -11.35 -9.77
CA ALA A 420 -2.13 -10.87 -11.03
C ALA A 420 -2.55 -9.43 -11.38
N ARG A 421 -3.82 -9.09 -11.13
CA ARG A 421 -4.40 -7.76 -11.37
C ARG A 421 -3.80 -6.68 -10.46
N ASN A 422 -3.30 -7.07 -9.29
CA ASN A 422 -2.54 -6.20 -8.40
C ASN A 422 -1.09 -6.05 -8.89
N ARG A 423 -0.38 -7.16 -9.13
CA ARG A 423 1.05 -7.17 -9.47
C ARG A 423 1.39 -6.46 -10.79
N VAL A 424 0.50 -6.51 -11.78
CA VAL A 424 0.73 -5.91 -13.11
C VAL A 424 0.98 -4.39 -13.06
N ILE A 425 0.56 -3.71 -11.98
CA ILE A 425 0.81 -2.28 -11.78
C ILE A 425 2.30 -1.93 -11.93
N GLY A 426 3.21 -2.80 -11.48
CA GLY A 426 4.65 -2.58 -11.62
C GLY A 426 5.12 -2.40 -13.07
N PHE A 427 4.57 -3.21 -13.98
CA PHE A 427 4.87 -3.13 -15.41
C PHE A 427 4.25 -1.89 -16.05
N GLN A 428 3.04 -1.51 -15.63
CA GLN A 428 2.35 -0.31 -16.12
C GLN A 428 3.13 0.95 -15.70
N LEU A 429 3.50 1.06 -14.42
CA LEU A 429 4.29 2.18 -13.88
C LEU A 429 5.64 2.30 -14.60
N TYR A 430 6.34 1.19 -14.83
CA TYR A 430 7.60 1.17 -15.59
C TYR A 430 7.41 1.69 -17.02
N LYS A 431 6.47 1.10 -17.77
CA LYS A 431 6.29 1.37 -19.20
C LYS A 431 6.07 2.86 -19.44
N PHE A 432 5.14 3.44 -18.68
CA PHE A 432 4.76 4.84 -18.81
C PHE A 432 5.69 5.80 -18.06
N GLY A 433 6.67 5.29 -17.31
CA GLY A 433 7.69 6.10 -16.64
C GLY A 433 7.12 7.03 -15.58
N LEU A 434 6.15 6.54 -14.80
CA LEU A 434 5.51 7.35 -13.76
C LEU A 434 6.50 7.67 -12.62
N GLN A 435 6.39 8.89 -12.08
CA GLN A 435 7.23 9.36 -10.98
C GLN A 435 6.76 8.79 -9.64
N GLY A 436 5.45 8.62 -9.47
CA GLY A 436 4.92 8.06 -8.23
C GLY A 436 3.57 7.39 -8.34
N PHE A 437 3.25 6.69 -7.26
CA PHE A 437 2.03 5.94 -7.08
C PHE A 437 1.46 6.24 -5.69
N LEU A 438 0.15 6.50 -5.63
CA LEU A 438 -0.58 6.78 -4.41
C LEU A 438 -1.69 5.76 -4.24
N HIS A 439 -1.99 5.43 -2.98
CA HIS A 439 -3.30 4.91 -2.62
C HIS A 439 -3.71 5.42 -1.23
N TRP A 440 -5.02 5.57 -1.04
CA TRP A 440 -5.62 6.33 0.05
C TRP A 440 -5.69 5.59 1.40
N GLY A 441 -5.38 4.30 1.41
CA GLY A 441 -5.61 3.44 2.58
C GLY A 441 -4.53 2.38 2.79
N TYR A 442 -3.53 2.68 3.64
CA TYR A 442 -2.68 1.64 4.23
C TYR A 442 -3.44 0.89 5.33
N ASN A 443 -4.12 1.63 6.20
CA ASN A 443 -4.76 1.11 7.42
C ASN A 443 -6.05 1.88 7.80
N PHE A 444 -6.84 2.34 6.82
CA PHE A 444 -8.12 3.00 7.13
C PHE A 444 -9.13 1.96 7.66
N TRP A 445 -9.40 1.99 8.96
CA TRP A 445 -10.23 1.00 9.65
C TRP A 445 -11.57 1.56 10.14
N TYR A 446 -11.98 2.72 9.61
CA TYR A 446 -13.27 3.32 9.91
C TYR A 446 -14.27 3.00 8.79
N SER A 447 -15.55 3.32 9.00
CA SER A 447 -16.52 3.33 7.91
C SER A 447 -16.28 4.53 7.00
N GLN A 448 -16.88 4.53 5.82
CA GLN A 448 -16.93 5.73 4.96
C GLN A 448 -17.36 6.97 5.76
N ASN A 449 -16.77 8.11 5.43
CA ASN A 449 -16.95 9.38 6.10
C ASN A 449 -16.57 9.36 7.59
N SER A 450 -15.87 8.32 8.05
CA SER A 450 -15.50 8.10 9.45
C SER A 450 -16.68 8.17 10.42
N VAL A 451 -17.89 7.80 9.97
CA VAL A 451 -19.13 7.82 10.78
C VAL A 451 -19.06 6.81 11.93
N HIS A 452 -18.45 5.66 11.69
CA HIS A 452 -18.15 4.64 12.68
C HIS A 452 -16.65 4.38 12.74
N GLN A 453 -16.06 4.61 13.92
CA GLN A 453 -14.60 4.58 14.10
C GLN A 453 -14.10 3.34 14.85
N GLN A 454 -15.02 2.55 15.42
CA GLN A 454 -14.69 1.32 16.15
C GLN A 454 -15.22 0.11 15.37
N LEU A 455 -14.62 -0.15 14.22
CA LEU A 455 -14.87 -1.37 13.45
C LEU A 455 -13.81 -2.41 13.78
N ASP A 456 -14.15 -3.69 13.71
CA ASP A 456 -13.17 -4.77 13.75
C ASP A 456 -12.71 -5.07 12.31
N PRO A 457 -11.45 -4.77 11.94
CA PRO A 457 -10.98 -4.98 10.57
C PRO A 457 -10.99 -6.45 10.14
N TYR A 458 -11.03 -7.41 11.07
CA TYR A 458 -11.15 -8.83 10.74
C TYR A 458 -12.59 -9.27 10.45
N ARG A 459 -13.57 -8.39 10.65
CA ARG A 459 -15.01 -8.67 10.47
C ARG A 459 -15.69 -7.72 9.50
N THR A 460 -15.27 -6.46 9.47
CA THR A 460 -15.79 -5.43 8.57
C THR A 460 -14.68 -4.99 7.64
N THR A 461 -14.68 -5.56 6.44
CA THR A 461 -13.61 -5.43 5.44
C THR A 461 -13.92 -4.45 4.32
N ASP A 462 -15.16 -3.96 4.28
CA ASP A 462 -15.78 -3.13 3.25
C ASP A 462 -16.22 -1.75 3.79
N ALA A 463 -15.67 -1.34 4.94
CA ALA A 463 -15.99 -0.07 5.60
C ALA A 463 -17.51 0.15 5.82
N MET A 464 -18.23 -0.91 6.18
CA MET A 464 -19.69 -0.97 6.27
C MET A 464 -20.37 -0.82 4.90
N HIS A 465 -19.97 -1.69 3.97
CA HIS A 465 -20.56 -1.77 2.62
C HIS A 465 -20.42 -0.50 1.79
N ALA A 466 -19.43 0.33 2.10
CA ALA A 466 -19.16 1.55 1.36
C ALA A 466 -18.18 1.32 0.20
N PHE A 467 -17.21 0.41 0.41
CA PHE A 467 -16.15 0.10 -0.54
C PHE A 467 -16.02 -1.42 -0.72
N PRO A 468 -15.60 -1.92 -1.90
CA PRO A 468 -15.24 -3.32 -2.05
C PRO A 468 -14.24 -3.78 -0.98
N SER A 469 -14.39 -5.02 -0.51
CA SER A 469 -13.55 -5.54 0.56
C SER A 469 -12.07 -5.53 0.18
N GLY A 470 -11.25 -4.96 1.05
CA GLY A 470 -9.81 -4.79 0.83
C GLY A 470 -9.41 -3.50 0.11
N ASP A 471 -10.32 -2.57 -0.17
CA ASP A 471 -9.92 -1.24 -0.66
C ASP A 471 -9.27 -0.39 0.45
N ALA A 472 -9.94 -0.24 1.59
CA ALA A 472 -9.57 0.73 2.63
C ALA A 472 -8.24 0.46 3.36
N TYR A 473 -7.70 -0.76 3.33
CA TYR A 473 -6.47 -1.08 4.04
C TYR A 473 -5.74 -2.30 3.47
N LEU A 474 -4.42 -2.32 3.65
CA LEU A 474 -3.50 -3.40 3.30
C LEU A 474 -3.02 -4.20 4.52
N VAL A 475 -3.19 -3.67 5.73
CA VAL A 475 -2.75 -4.32 6.97
C VAL A 475 -3.86 -4.37 8.01
N TYR A 476 -3.75 -5.36 8.90
CA TYR A 476 -4.66 -5.59 10.01
C TYR A 476 -3.99 -5.20 11.35
N PRO A 477 -4.79 -4.92 12.40
CA PRO A 477 -4.26 -4.73 13.75
C PRO A 477 -3.76 -6.05 14.33
N GLY A 478 -2.47 -6.14 14.67
CA GLY A 478 -1.89 -7.26 15.40
C GLY A 478 -1.57 -6.90 16.85
N LYS A 479 -1.05 -7.85 17.62
CA LYS A 479 -0.71 -7.59 19.03
C LYS A 479 0.50 -6.67 19.16
N GLU A 480 1.53 -6.92 18.37
CA GLU A 480 2.82 -6.23 18.44
C GLU A 480 3.06 -5.33 17.23
N GLY A 481 2.14 -5.19 16.28
CA GLY A 481 2.36 -4.46 15.04
C GLY A 481 1.37 -4.85 13.95
N PRO A 482 1.59 -4.42 12.70
CA PRO A 482 0.73 -4.81 11.57
C PRO A 482 0.76 -6.31 11.34
N ILE A 483 -0.40 -6.88 11.03
CA ILE A 483 -0.51 -8.17 10.34
C ILE A 483 -0.66 -7.85 8.85
N GLU A 484 0.30 -8.33 8.07
CA GLU A 484 0.39 -8.05 6.63
C GLU A 484 -0.66 -8.85 5.85
N SER A 485 -0.88 -8.48 4.58
CA SER A 485 -1.81 -9.17 3.68
C SER A 485 -1.12 -9.71 2.45
N ILE A 486 -1.75 -10.70 1.80
CA ILE A 486 -1.38 -11.16 0.46
C ILE A 486 -1.29 -9.97 -0.51
N ARG A 487 -2.22 -9.02 -0.43
CA ARG A 487 -2.26 -7.87 -1.35
C ARG A 487 -1.05 -6.95 -1.17
N LEU A 488 -0.59 -6.75 0.06
CA LEU A 488 0.61 -5.95 0.36
C LEU A 488 1.87 -6.60 -0.22
N GLU A 489 2.04 -7.91 0.01
CA GLU A 489 3.16 -8.69 -0.53
C GLU A 489 3.18 -8.67 -2.07
N VAL A 490 2.03 -8.92 -2.69
CA VAL A 490 1.90 -8.95 -4.15
C VAL A 490 2.12 -7.57 -4.79
N LEU A 491 1.72 -6.49 -4.11
CA LEU A 491 2.06 -5.13 -4.56
C LEU A 491 3.57 -4.94 -4.56
N TYR A 492 4.25 -5.36 -3.49
CA TYR A 492 5.71 -5.28 -3.39
C TYR A 492 6.41 -6.11 -4.47
N GLU A 493 5.90 -7.31 -4.81
CA GLU A 493 6.37 -8.05 -5.98
C GLU A 493 6.28 -7.23 -7.28
N GLY A 494 5.20 -6.49 -7.50
CA GLY A 494 5.08 -5.57 -8.65
C GLY A 494 6.14 -4.47 -8.64
N LEU A 495 6.47 -3.92 -7.47
CA LEU A 495 7.54 -2.92 -7.34
C LEU A 495 8.94 -3.53 -7.61
N GLN A 496 9.17 -4.78 -7.22
CA GLN A 496 10.41 -5.51 -7.54
C GLN A 496 10.53 -5.77 -9.05
N ASP A 497 9.43 -6.18 -9.68
CA ASP A 497 9.33 -6.37 -11.13
C ASP A 497 9.68 -5.10 -11.91
N MET A 498 9.14 -3.95 -11.49
CA MET A 498 9.47 -2.62 -12.03
C MET A 498 10.97 -2.32 -11.91
N ARG A 499 11.58 -2.58 -10.74
CA ARG A 499 13.01 -2.34 -10.49
C ARG A 499 13.89 -3.26 -11.34
N ALA A 500 13.45 -4.48 -11.63
CA ALA A 500 14.18 -5.39 -12.50
C ALA A 500 14.15 -4.92 -13.97
N LEU A 501 13.03 -4.35 -14.43
CA LEU A 501 12.96 -3.69 -15.73
C LEU A 501 13.89 -2.47 -15.80
N GLN A 502 13.92 -1.63 -14.76
CA GLN A 502 14.85 -0.50 -14.66
C GLN A 502 16.32 -0.95 -14.67
N LEU A 503 16.63 -2.08 -14.03
CA LEU A 503 17.96 -2.68 -14.06
C LEU A 503 18.34 -3.14 -15.47
N LEU A 504 17.40 -3.77 -16.19
CA LEU A 504 17.62 -4.23 -17.55
C LEU A 504 17.77 -3.04 -18.52
N GLU A 505 16.94 -1.99 -18.36
CA GLU A 505 17.00 -0.73 -19.11
C GLU A 505 18.40 -0.12 -19.08
N GLN A 506 19.10 -0.14 -17.94
CA GLN A 506 20.46 0.36 -17.82
C GLN A 506 21.48 -0.32 -18.75
N LYS A 507 21.17 -1.52 -19.26
CA LYS A 507 22.06 -2.27 -20.17
C LYS A 507 21.65 -2.19 -21.63
N ILE A 508 20.34 -2.26 -21.90
CA ILE A 508 19.86 -2.42 -23.27
C ILE A 508 19.04 -1.23 -23.79
N GLY A 509 18.72 -0.26 -22.93
CA GLY A 509 17.86 0.87 -23.26
C GLY A 509 16.38 0.56 -23.13
N LYS A 510 15.56 1.62 -22.98
CA LYS A 510 14.12 1.50 -22.70
C LYS A 510 13.36 0.79 -23.81
N GLU A 511 13.66 1.09 -25.07
CA GLU A 511 12.97 0.50 -26.23
C GLU A 511 13.13 -1.03 -26.27
N GLN A 512 14.36 -1.53 -26.07
CA GLN A 512 14.65 -2.97 -26.07
C GLN A 512 14.07 -3.66 -24.85
N THR A 513 14.08 -3.01 -23.68
CA THR A 513 13.41 -3.55 -22.49
C THR A 513 11.90 -3.65 -22.69
N LEU A 514 11.26 -2.68 -23.36
CA LEU A 514 9.83 -2.75 -23.67
C LEU A 514 9.50 -3.89 -24.64
N VAL A 515 10.37 -4.16 -25.63
CA VAL A 515 10.21 -5.33 -26.51
C VAL A 515 10.17 -6.64 -25.71
N ILE A 516 11.00 -6.76 -24.67
CA ILE A 516 11.03 -7.95 -23.79
C ILE A 516 9.80 -8.01 -22.89
N LEU A 517 9.36 -6.88 -22.34
CA LEU A 517 8.17 -6.77 -21.50
C LEU A 517 6.90 -7.18 -22.27
N GLU A 518 6.75 -6.67 -23.48
CA GLU A 518 5.53 -6.84 -24.29
C GLU A 518 5.59 -8.05 -25.23
N GLU A 519 6.65 -8.85 -25.15
CA GLU A 519 6.78 -10.06 -25.93
C GLU A 519 5.59 -11.00 -25.62
N SER A 520 5.00 -11.57 -26.67
CA SER A 520 3.78 -12.38 -26.65
C SER A 520 2.47 -11.65 -26.36
N LEU A 521 2.46 -10.31 -26.27
CA LEU A 521 1.21 -9.54 -26.26
C LEU A 521 0.69 -9.33 -27.69
N ALA A 522 -0.63 -9.41 -27.85
CA ALA A 522 -1.29 -9.10 -29.12
C ALA A 522 -1.42 -7.58 -29.35
N GLU A 523 -1.65 -6.84 -28.26
CA GLU A 523 -1.76 -5.39 -28.22
C GLU A 523 -0.75 -4.83 -27.21
N PRO A 524 -0.25 -3.59 -27.39
CA PRO A 524 0.65 -2.98 -26.42
C PRO A 524 0.03 -2.88 -25.02
N LEU A 525 0.84 -3.10 -23.98
CA LEU A 525 0.42 -3.00 -22.58
C LEU A 525 -0.09 -1.58 -22.26
N THR A 526 -1.32 -1.42 -21.79
CA THR A 526 -1.82 -0.14 -21.27
C THR A 526 -2.33 -0.30 -19.85
N PHE A 527 -2.96 0.74 -19.29
CA PHE A 527 -3.64 0.61 -18.00
C PHE A 527 -4.90 -0.26 -18.09
N THR A 528 -5.55 -0.33 -19.26
CA THR A 528 -6.78 -1.09 -19.52
C THR A 528 -6.57 -2.39 -20.31
N GLU A 529 -5.51 -2.46 -21.11
CA GLU A 529 -5.15 -3.60 -21.95
C GLU A 529 -3.90 -4.29 -21.41
N TYR A 530 -4.12 -5.38 -20.68
CA TYR A 530 -3.07 -6.25 -20.13
C TYR A 530 -3.60 -7.69 -19.99
N PRO A 531 -2.73 -8.71 -19.91
CA PRO A 531 -3.19 -10.09 -19.73
C PRO A 531 -3.89 -10.33 -18.40
N ARG A 532 -5.09 -10.88 -18.47
CA ARG A 532 -5.99 -11.18 -17.34
C ARG A 532 -5.89 -12.64 -16.89
N GLY A 533 -6.46 -12.97 -15.74
CA GLY A 533 -6.52 -14.35 -15.21
C GLY A 533 -5.46 -14.67 -14.13
N GLY A 534 -5.04 -15.94 -14.05
CA GLY A 534 -4.23 -16.50 -12.94
C GLY A 534 -2.77 -16.03 -12.85
N GLY A 535 -2.30 -15.21 -13.80
CA GLY A 535 -0.96 -14.61 -13.75
C GLY A 535 0.14 -15.36 -14.50
N ASP A 536 -0.20 -16.39 -15.29
CA ASP A 536 0.78 -17.16 -16.10
C ASP A 536 1.67 -16.25 -16.95
N TRP A 537 1.07 -15.26 -17.62
CA TRP A 537 1.83 -14.30 -18.43
C TRP A 537 2.77 -13.42 -17.57
N LEU A 538 2.36 -13.01 -16.38
CA LEU A 538 3.20 -12.22 -15.47
C LEU A 538 4.41 -13.02 -15.02
N LEU A 539 4.20 -14.27 -14.60
CA LEU A 539 5.27 -15.17 -14.16
C LEU A 539 6.25 -15.47 -15.30
N ALA A 540 5.74 -15.79 -16.50
CA ALA A 540 6.57 -16.01 -17.68
C ALA A 540 7.34 -14.76 -18.10
N THR A 541 6.72 -13.58 -18.00
CA THR A 541 7.36 -12.30 -18.30
C THR A 541 8.45 -11.98 -17.29
N ARG A 542 8.22 -12.26 -16.00
CA ARG A 542 9.24 -12.07 -14.97
C ARG A 542 10.45 -12.98 -15.19
N ASP A 543 10.24 -14.25 -15.52
CA ASP A 543 11.32 -15.16 -15.88
C ASP A 543 12.07 -14.67 -17.12
N ARG A 544 11.37 -14.27 -18.17
CA ARG A 544 11.99 -13.71 -19.38
C ARG A 544 12.86 -12.48 -19.10
N ILE A 545 12.42 -11.59 -18.21
CA ILE A 545 13.21 -10.44 -17.73
C ILE A 545 14.47 -10.94 -16.99
N ASN A 546 14.33 -11.92 -16.11
CA ASN A 546 15.47 -12.52 -15.39
C ASN A 546 16.47 -13.18 -16.34
N GLN A 547 16.01 -13.92 -17.35
CA GLN A 547 16.88 -14.51 -18.38
C GLN A 547 17.59 -13.43 -19.21
N ALA A 548 16.94 -12.31 -19.49
CA ALA A 548 17.59 -11.16 -20.13
C ALA A 548 18.67 -10.54 -19.22
N ILE A 549 18.38 -10.35 -17.94
CA ILE A 549 19.36 -9.85 -16.96
C ILE A 549 20.57 -10.79 -16.89
N ILE A 550 20.37 -12.10 -16.75
CA ILE A 550 21.46 -13.09 -16.76
C ILE A 550 22.31 -12.93 -18.02
N ARG A 551 21.71 -12.84 -19.21
CA ARG A 551 22.47 -12.67 -20.47
C ARG A 551 23.29 -11.39 -20.56
N HIS A 552 22.86 -10.31 -19.91
CA HIS A 552 23.51 -9.00 -20.01
C HIS A 552 24.39 -8.64 -18.80
N TYR A 553 24.31 -9.38 -17.70
CA TYR A 553 25.09 -9.18 -16.48
C TYR A 553 26.03 -10.35 -16.12
N ALA A 554 25.90 -11.52 -16.77
CA ALA A 554 26.82 -12.66 -16.59
C ALA A 554 28.20 -12.44 -17.23
#